data_AF-A0A948ZHS5-F1
#
_entry.id   AF-A0A948ZHS5-F1
#
_cell.length_a   1.000
_cell.length_b   1.000
_cell.length_c   1.000
_cell.angle_alpha   90.00
_cell.angle_beta   90.00
_cell.angle_gamma   90.00
#
_symmetry.space_group_name_H-M   'P 1'
#
loop_
_entity.id
_entity.type
_entity.pdbx_description
1 polymer ?
#
loop_
_entity_poly.entity_id
_entity_poly.type
_entity_poly.pdbx_seq_one_letter_code
_entity_poly.pdbx_strand_id
1 'polypeptide(L)'
;MSKLSQSIRAIGRSPFLWGILGSVGFYALVHYGPLGLPLVKRYFAGHPVEYMETIIFGVGLAALTIKLFDTFAQRAALGDSPLGPAAKTSQPAEQCDALLARLDRLPERRRGEYYVSRLRAALEHVRHRGSADSLGDELKYLSDVDAARVHSGHGLFRVIVWAIPILGFLGTVIGITMALNGIDLRAPDESMFDVLNGLGVKFDTTALALSLAMVLMFVHYYVEQMENRLLEEVDRRVQSELAGRFAAVPGGADGQIVAMQRMAEMMLQASETLARRQAELWRDSVESAAGQWSKMAEAAGGRVQAAMSAATGELSRQAEVLRRAVEAAGEVARLEDALNRNLAALAGAKHFQQTVLSLAAAVNMLSARLAESPGTAPPIKLEPPRRATHAA
;
A
#
# COMPACT_ATOMS: atom_id res chain seq x y z
N MET A 1 -9.97 -27.90 16.11
CA MET A 1 -9.57 -28.27 17.49
C MET A 1 -9.13 -27.08 18.37
N SER A 2 -8.69 -25.93 17.84
CA SER A 2 -8.16 -24.83 18.67
C SER A 2 -9.14 -24.27 19.72
N LYS A 3 -10.38 -23.90 19.34
CA LYS A 3 -11.37 -23.30 20.26
C LYS A 3 -11.59 -24.12 21.53
N LEU A 4 -11.75 -25.45 21.43
CA LEU A 4 -11.95 -26.31 22.60
C LEU A 4 -10.73 -26.28 23.54
N SER A 5 -9.51 -26.35 22.98
CA SER A 5 -8.26 -26.26 23.75
C SER A 5 -8.04 -24.88 24.38
N GLN A 6 -8.59 -23.82 23.78
CA GLN A 6 -8.55 -22.45 24.29
C GLN A 6 -9.53 -22.27 25.45
N SER A 7 -10.76 -22.78 25.33
CA SER A 7 -11.76 -22.78 26.40
C SER A 7 -11.29 -23.59 27.62
N ILE A 8 -10.77 -24.81 27.42
CA ILE A 8 -10.20 -25.63 28.51
C ILE A 8 -9.04 -24.90 29.21
N ARG A 9 -8.20 -24.18 28.45
CA ARG A 9 -7.08 -23.40 29.01
C ARG A 9 -7.53 -22.14 29.75
N ALA A 10 -8.62 -21.50 29.32
CA ALA A 10 -9.22 -20.37 30.02
C ALA A 10 -9.88 -20.82 31.34
N ILE A 11 -10.61 -21.94 31.32
CA ILE A 11 -11.20 -22.58 32.50
C ILE A 11 -10.10 -22.98 33.49
N GLY A 12 -9.05 -23.66 33.02
CA GLY A 12 -7.91 -24.07 33.85
C GLY A 12 -7.06 -22.92 34.42
N ARG A 13 -7.23 -21.68 33.94
CA ARG A 13 -6.61 -20.47 34.49
C ARG A 13 -7.60 -19.55 35.23
N SER A 14 -8.86 -19.96 35.40
CA SER A 14 -9.86 -19.15 36.12
C SER A 14 -9.59 -19.17 37.63
N PRO A 15 -9.30 -18.02 38.27
CA PRO A 15 -9.10 -17.97 39.72
C PRO A 15 -10.36 -18.32 40.50
N PHE A 16 -11.54 -18.00 39.94
CA PHE A 16 -12.83 -18.31 40.56
C PHE A 16 -13.04 -19.81 40.70
N LEU A 17 -12.72 -20.60 39.65
CA LEU A 17 -12.90 -22.05 39.68
C LEU A 17 -11.97 -22.68 40.73
N TRP A 18 -10.67 -22.37 40.68
CA TRP A 18 -9.69 -22.92 41.62
C TRP A 18 -9.92 -22.44 43.05
N GLY A 19 -10.33 -21.19 43.25
CA GLY A 19 -10.63 -20.65 44.58
C GLY A 19 -11.87 -21.27 45.22
N ILE A 20 -12.97 -21.39 44.46
CA ILE A 20 -14.18 -22.07 44.93
C ILE A 20 -13.90 -23.55 45.20
N LEU A 21 -13.23 -24.25 44.27
CA LEU A 21 -12.85 -25.66 44.44
C LEU A 21 -11.94 -25.87 45.65
N GLY A 22 -10.95 -24.99 45.86
CA GLY A 22 -10.07 -25.01 47.03
C GLY A 22 -10.83 -24.78 48.34
N SER A 23 -11.79 -23.85 48.35
CA SER A 23 -12.64 -23.57 49.52
C SER A 23 -13.59 -24.72 49.83
N VAL A 24 -14.18 -25.36 48.81
CA VAL A 24 -14.98 -26.58 48.97
C VAL A 24 -14.12 -27.72 49.53
N GLY A 25 -12.88 -27.89 49.04
CA GLY A 25 -11.93 -28.86 49.57
C GLY A 25 -11.54 -28.59 51.04
N PHE A 26 -11.33 -27.31 51.40
CA PHE A 26 -11.10 -26.88 52.78
C PHE A 26 -12.28 -27.24 53.68
N TYR A 27 -13.51 -26.88 53.32
CA TYR A 27 -14.69 -27.23 54.10
C TYR A 27 -14.94 -28.74 54.18
N ALA A 28 -14.66 -29.49 53.11
CA ALA A 28 -14.69 -30.95 53.16
C ALA A 28 -13.71 -31.51 54.21
N LEU A 29 -12.50 -30.95 54.33
CA LEU A 29 -11.53 -31.32 55.35
C LEU A 29 -11.91 -30.86 56.78
N VAL A 30 -12.69 -29.78 56.93
CA VAL A 30 -13.20 -29.29 58.23
C VAL A 30 -14.39 -30.11 58.72
N HIS A 31 -15.28 -30.55 57.82
CA HIS A 31 -16.46 -31.34 58.20
C HIS A 31 -16.20 -32.85 58.25
N TYR A 32 -15.43 -33.41 57.30
CA TYR A 32 -15.20 -34.86 57.16
C TYR A 32 -13.74 -35.29 57.36
N GLY A 33 -12.82 -34.35 57.55
CA GLY A 33 -11.38 -34.60 57.63
C GLY A 33 -10.74 -34.22 58.97
N PRO A 34 -9.40 -34.22 59.05
CA PRO A 34 -8.66 -33.98 60.28
C PRO A 34 -8.66 -32.51 60.74
N LEU A 35 -9.14 -31.57 59.92
CA LEU A 35 -9.18 -30.14 60.26
C LEU A 35 -10.43 -29.74 61.07
N GLY A 36 -11.27 -30.70 61.46
CA GLY A 36 -12.48 -30.48 62.24
C GLY A 36 -12.30 -30.07 63.71
N LEU A 37 -11.19 -29.40 64.03
CA LEU A 37 -10.87 -28.87 65.36
C LEU A 37 -11.92 -27.84 65.82
N PRO A 38 -12.22 -27.74 67.14
CA PRO A 38 -13.24 -26.83 67.66
C PRO A 38 -13.00 -25.37 67.27
N LEU A 39 -11.73 -24.93 67.29
CA LEU A 39 -11.34 -23.56 66.96
C LEU A 39 -11.52 -23.25 65.47
N VAL A 40 -11.20 -24.19 64.57
CA VAL A 40 -11.41 -24.01 63.12
C VAL A 40 -12.91 -23.93 62.80
N LYS A 41 -13.73 -24.81 63.39
CA LYS A 41 -15.19 -24.76 63.24
C LYS A 41 -15.80 -23.48 63.81
N ARG A 42 -15.26 -22.94 64.91
CA ARG A 42 -15.71 -21.67 65.49
C ARG A 42 -15.42 -20.47 64.56
N TYR A 43 -14.21 -20.40 63.97
CA TYR A 43 -13.80 -19.25 63.16
C TYR A 43 -14.25 -19.31 61.70
N PHE A 44 -14.46 -20.49 61.11
CA PHE A 44 -14.75 -20.63 59.67
C PHE A 44 -16.17 -21.14 59.37
N ALA A 45 -16.92 -21.59 60.38
CA ALA A 45 -18.23 -22.22 60.18
C ALA A 45 -19.34 -21.73 61.14
N GLY A 46 -19.07 -20.70 61.96
CA GLY A 46 -20.01 -20.10 62.92
C GLY A 46 -21.01 -19.13 62.31
N HIS A 47 -20.74 -18.57 61.12
CA HIS A 47 -21.64 -17.63 60.45
C HIS A 47 -21.56 -17.73 58.91
N PRO A 48 -22.67 -17.55 58.15
CA PRO A 48 -22.64 -17.59 56.68
C PRO A 48 -21.65 -16.63 56.02
N VAL A 49 -21.33 -15.51 56.69
CA VAL A 49 -20.35 -14.54 56.21
C VAL A 49 -18.92 -15.10 56.23
N GLU A 50 -18.56 -15.93 57.20
CA GLU A 50 -17.23 -16.58 57.27
C GLU A 50 -17.01 -17.51 56.06
N TYR A 51 -18.06 -18.20 55.60
CA TYR A 51 -18.02 -18.99 54.36
C TYR A 51 -17.78 -18.10 53.14
N MET A 52 -18.44 -16.94 53.05
CA MET A 52 -18.24 -15.99 51.96
C MET A 52 -16.82 -15.42 51.95
N GLU A 53 -16.31 -15.00 53.12
CA GLU A 53 -14.93 -14.54 53.29
C GLU A 53 -13.92 -15.60 52.89
N THR A 54 -14.11 -16.85 53.32
CA THR A 54 -13.22 -17.97 53.01
C THR A 54 -13.20 -18.28 51.50
N ILE A 55 -14.36 -18.21 50.83
CA ILE A 55 -14.46 -18.36 49.36
C ILE A 55 -13.75 -17.20 48.65
N ILE A 56 -13.98 -15.95 49.07
CA ILE A 56 -13.37 -14.76 48.46
C ILE A 56 -11.85 -14.76 48.67
N PHE A 57 -11.38 -15.12 49.86
CA PHE A 57 -9.97 -15.36 50.18
C PHE A 57 -9.38 -16.48 49.31
N GLY A 58 -10.08 -17.61 49.17
CA GLY A 58 -9.66 -18.72 48.31
C GLY A 58 -9.49 -18.30 46.84
N VAL A 59 -10.41 -17.48 46.30
CA VAL A 59 -10.31 -16.91 44.95
C VAL A 59 -9.13 -15.94 44.83
N GLY A 60 -8.90 -15.08 45.84
CA GLY A 60 -7.74 -14.20 45.89
C GLY A 60 -6.41 -14.96 45.91
N LEU A 61 -6.31 -15.97 46.77
CA LEU A 61 -5.12 -16.82 46.91
C LEU A 61 -4.86 -17.64 45.64
N ALA A 62 -5.92 -18.18 45.02
CA ALA A 62 -5.82 -18.87 43.74
C ALA A 62 -5.33 -17.93 42.62
N ALA A 63 -5.82 -16.70 42.56
CA ALA A 63 -5.37 -15.70 41.58
C ALA A 63 -3.87 -15.40 41.73
N LEU A 64 -3.41 -15.15 42.96
CA LEU A 64 -2.00 -14.93 43.27
C LEU A 64 -1.14 -16.16 42.97
N THR A 65 -1.63 -17.36 43.28
CA THR A 65 -0.91 -18.62 43.04
C THR A 65 -0.73 -18.90 41.55
N ILE A 66 -1.77 -18.71 40.73
CA ILE A 66 -1.68 -18.81 39.27
C ILE A 66 -0.67 -17.80 38.73
N LYS A 67 -0.71 -16.55 39.20
CA LYS A 67 0.22 -15.49 38.77
C LYS A 67 1.66 -15.82 39.17
N LEU A 68 1.88 -16.32 40.39
CA LEU A 68 3.18 -16.76 40.89
C LEU A 68 3.80 -17.86 40.00
N PHE A 69 3.02 -18.90 39.65
CA PHE A 69 3.49 -19.95 38.74
C PHE A 69 3.77 -19.43 37.32
N ASP A 70 2.95 -18.50 36.81
CA ASP A 70 3.17 -17.88 35.51
C ASP A 70 4.42 -17.00 35.49
N THR A 71 4.72 -16.28 36.57
CA THR A 71 5.96 -15.50 36.76
C THR A 71 7.19 -16.41 36.86
N PHE A 72 7.11 -17.52 37.61
CA PHE A 72 8.17 -18.52 37.67
C PHE A 72 8.44 -19.18 36.30
N ALA A 73 7.38 -19.54 35.56
CA ALA A 73 7.51 -20.16 34.24
C ALA A 73 8.19 -19.21 33.24
N GLN A 74 7.82 -17.92 33.25
CA GLN A 74 8.48 -16.90 32.43
C GLN A 74 9.93 -16.68 32.84
N ARG A 75 10.21 -16.58 34.15
CA ARG A 75 11.57 -16.45 34.69
C ARG A 75 12.48 -17.62 34.28
N ALA A 76 11.96 -18.84 34.26
CA ALA A 76 12.69 -20.01 33.77
C ALA A 76 12.92 -19.94 32.25
N ALA A 77 11.96 -19.42 31.47
CA ALA A 77 12.07 -19.29 30.02
C ALA A 77 13.08 -18.22 29.55
N LEU A 78 13.42 -17.22 30.38
CA LEU A 78 14.39 -16.15 30.06
C LEU A 78 15.82 -16.66 29.74
N GLY A 79 16.17 -17.88 30.19
CA GLY A 79 17.47 -18.48 29.88
C GLY A 79 17.66 -18.79 28.39
N ASP A 80 16.59 -19.21 27.72
CA ASP A 80 16.59 -19.59 26.31
C ASP A 80 16.39 -18.36 25.41
N SER A 81 17.48 -17.81 24.86
CA SER A 81 17.37 -16.72 23.88
C SER A 81 16.71 -17.20 22.58
N PRO A 82 15.52 -16.68 22.19
CA PRO A 82 14.82 -17.12 20.99
C PRO A 82 15.54 -16.70 19.71
N LEU A 83 16.43 -15.69 19.77
CA LEU A 83 17.19 -15.18 18.63
C LEU A 83 18.47 -15.99 18.34
N GLY A 84 18.85 -16.92 19.23
CA GLY A 84 20.14 -17.63 19.15
C GLY A 84 21.33 -16.74 19.53
N PRO A 85 22.58 -17.21 19.38
CA PRO A 85 23.76 -16.44 19.76
C PRO A 85 23.84 -15.10 19.01
N ALA A 86 24.30 -14.06 19.70
CA ALA A 86 24.58 -12.77 19.08
C ALA A 86 25.78 -12.90 18.12
N ALA A 87 25.53 -12.77 16.83
CA ALA A 87 26.58 -12.63 15.83
C ALA A 87 27.25 -11.26 16.02
N LYS A 88 28.58 -11.24 16.19
CA LYS A 88 29.36 -10.05 16.59
C LYS A 88 29.46 -8.95 15.53
N THR A 89 29.00 -9.19 14.31
CA THR A 89 28.90 -8.19 13.25
C THR A 89 27.63 -7.36 13.45
N SER A 90 27.74 -6.03 13.38
CA SER A 90 26.57 -5.17 13.20
C SER A 90 25.92 -5.50 11.85
N GLN A 91 24.65 -5.87 11.84
CA GLN A 91 23.97 -6.33 10.62
C GLN A 91 22.85 -5.36 10.22
N PRO A 92 22.61 -5.15 8.92
CA PRO A 92 21.62 -4.18 8.45
C PRO A 92 20.18 -4.56 8.86
N ALA A 93 19.29 -3.57 8.80
CA ALA A 93 17.88 -3.68 9.22
C ALA A 93 17.08 -4.78 8.50
N GLU A 94 17.57 -5.30 7.36
CA GLU A 94 17.02 -6.46 6.65
C GLU A 94 16.98 -7.74 7.51
N GLN A 95 17.85 -7.87 8.52
CA GLN A 95 17.78 -8.97 9.48
C GLN A 95 16.67 -8.77 10.52
N CYS A 96 16.09 -7.56 10.60
CA CYS A 96 14.80 -7.24 11.18
C CYS A 96 13.77 -8.37 10.96
N ASP A 97 13.45 -8.61 9.69
CA ASP A 97 12.39 -9.52 9.28
C ASP A 97 12.77 -11.00 9.50
N ALA A 98 14.05 -11.36 9.38
CA ALA A 98 14.52 -12.71 9.69
C ALA A 98 14.38 -13.04 11.19
N LEU A 99 14.66 -12.07 12.07
CA LEU A 99 14.50 -12.22 13.52
C LEU A 99 13.00 -12.21 13.91
N LEU A 100 12.19 -11.32 13.33
CA LEU A 100 10.74 -11.29 13.55
C LEU A 100 10.06 -12.60 13.12
N ALA A 101 10.38 -13.12 11.92
CA ALA A 101 9.88 -14.40 11.43
C ALA A 101 10.30 -15.59 12.32
N ARG A 102 11.45 -15.48 13.02
CA ARG A 102 11.87 -16.48 14.01
C ARG A 102 11.03 -16.39 15.30
N LEU A 103 10.67 -15.18 15.75
CA LEU A 103 9.73 -14.98 16.87
C LEU A 103 8.30 -15.44 16.52
N ASP A 104 7.86 -15.27 15.28
CA ASP A 104 6.53 -15.75 14.83
C ASP A 104 6.39 -17.26 14.86
N ARG A 105 7.48 -18.01 14.64
CA ARG A 105 7.52 -19.49 14.72
C ARG A 105 7.47 -20.03 16.15
N LEU A 106 7.58 -19.18 17.17
CA LEU A 106 7.49 -19.62 18.57
C LEU A 106 6.06 -20.09 18.92
N PRO A 107 5.92 -21.05 19.85
CA PRO A 107 4.61 -21.45 20.37
C PRO A 107 3.84 -20.27 20.96
N GLU A 108 2.50 -20.26 20.82
CA GLU A 108 1.64 -19.17 21.33
C GLU A 108 1.88 -18.80 22.79
N ARG A 109 2.22 -19.77 23.64
CA ARG A 109 2.60 -19.52 25.04
C ARG A 109 3.80 -18.58 25.14
N ARG A 110 4.88 -18.86 24.39
CA ARG A 110 6.11 -18.04 24.38
C ARG A 110 5.87 -16.67 23.74
N ARG A 111 5.04 -16.59 22.68
CA ARG A 111 4.72 -15.30 22.02
C ARG A 111 3.99 -14.30 22.93
N GLY A 112 3.34 -14.76 24.00
CA GLY A 112 2.66 -13.92 24.99
C GLY A 112 3.51 -13.55 26.22
N GLU A 113 4.76 -14.02 26.33
CA GLU A 113 5.66 -13.69 27.44
C GLU A 113 6.17 -12.25 27.31
N TYR A 114 6.38 -11.56 28.43
CA TYR A 114 6.91 -10.18 28.44
C TYR A 114 8.20 -10.04 27.63
N TYR A 115 9.10 -11.02 27.77
CA TYR A 115 10.38 -11.05 27.05
C TYR A 115 10.20 -11.05 25.53
N VAL A 116 9.40 -11.97 24.99
CA VAL A 116 9.20 -12.12 23.53
C VAL A 116 8.37 -10.96 22.97
N SER A 117 7.37 -10.49 23.73
CA SER A 117 6.53 -9.34 23.34
C SER A 117 7.37 -8.05 23.25
N ARG A 118 8.18 -7.74 24.27
CA ARG A 118 9.05 -6.55 24.28
C ARG A 118 10.11 -6.64 23.17
N LEU A 119 10.70 -7.81 22.98
CA LEU A 119 11.70 -8.06 21.93
C LEU A 119 11.12 -7.89 20.53
N ARG A 120 9.88 -8.36 20.28
CA ARG A 120 9.17 -8.13 19.02
C ARG A 120 8.93 -6.64 18.78
N ALA A 121 8.34 -5.94 19.75
CA ALA A 121 8.02 -4.51 19.61
C ALA A 121 9.30 -3.68 19.32
N ALA A 122 10.39 -3.98 20.03
CA ALA A 122 11.69 -3.35 19.81
C ALA A 122 12.26 -3.63 18.40
N LEU A 123 12.15 -4.87 17.89
CA LEU A 123 12.58 -5.21 16.52
C LEU A 123 11.68 -4.58 15.44
N GLU A 124 10.38 -4.50 15.68
CA GLU A 124 9.43 -3.80 14.80
C GLU A 124 9.76 -2.30 14.74
N HIS A 125 10.09 -1.65 15.85
CA HIS A 125 10.52 -0.25 15.86
C HIS A 125 11.79 -0.02 15.03
N VAL A 126 12.83 -0.84 15.22
CA VAL A 126 14.07 -0.77 14.42
C VAL A 126 13.77 -0.98 12.93
N ARG A 127 12.87 -1.91 12.58
CA ARG A 127 12.45 -2.11 11.18
C ARG A 127 11.75 -0.90 10.59
N HIS A 128 10.78 -0.30 11.29
CA HIS A 128 10.05 0.87 10.78
C HIS A 128 10.93 2.13 10.68
N ARG A 129 11.92 2.29 11.57
CA ARG A 129 12.81 3.46 11.58
C ARG A 129 14.08 3.29 10.72
N GLY A 130 14.46 2.06 10.39
CA GLY A 130 15.70 1.73 9.67
C GLY A 130 16.99 1.97 10.46
N SER A 131 16.92 2.38 11.74
CA SER A 131 18.07 2.64 12.60
C SER A 131 17.75 2.40 14.08
N ALA A 132 18.77 2.06 14.86
CA ALA A 132 18.65 1.76 16.30
C ALA A 132 18.83 2.99 17.22
N ASP A 133 18.98 4.21 16.66
CA ASP A 133 19.39 5.39 17.43
C ASP A 133 18.40 5.82 18.54
N SER A 134 17.11 5.50 18.40
CA SER A 134 16.08 5.74 19.44
C SER A 134 15.61 4.45 20.12
N LEU A 135 16.39 3.36 20.02
CA LEU A 135 16.01 2.08 20.61
C LEU A 135 16.05 2.14 22.15
N GLY A 136 16.95 2.93 22.74
CA GLY A 136 17.00 3.13 24.19
C GLY A 136 15.73 3.78 24.75
N ASP A 137 15.23 4.83 24.08
CA ASP A 137 14.00 5.53 24.47
C ASP A 137 12.77 4.62 24.32
N GLU A 138 12.70 3.85 23.23
CA GLU A 138 11.62 2.90 22.99
C GLU A 138 11.61 1.75 24.02
N LEU A 139 12.78 1.18 24.34
CA LEU A 139 12.87 0.14 25.37
C LEU A 139 12.42 0.66 26.74
N LYS A 140 12.74 1.91 27.07
CA LYS A 140 12.24 2.56 28.28
C LYS A 140 10.71 2.71 28.26
N TYR A 141 10.15 3.23 27.16
CA TYR A 141 8.70 3.34 26.98
C TYR A 141 7.98 1.99 27.11
N LEU A 142 8.50 0.94 26.46
CA LEU A 142 7.97 -0.42 26.56
C LEU A 142 8.07 -0.97 28.00
N SER A 143 9.11 -0.61 28.76
CA SER A 143 9.25 -0.98 30.17
C SER A 143 8.18 -0.33 31.05
N ASP A 144 7.92 0.96 30.85
CA ASP A 144 6.87 1.70 31.55
C ASP A 144 5.46 1.15 31.21
N VAL A 145 5.22 0.78 29.95
CA VAL A 145 3.97 0.15 29.48
C VAL A 145 3.77 -1.24 30.12
N ASP A 146 4.80 -2.07 30.23
CA ASP A 146 4.72 -3.37 30.88
C ASP A 146 4.48 -3.24 32.40
N ALA A 147 5.09 -2.25 33.07
CA ALA A 147 4.82 -1.95 34.48
C ALA A 147 3.36 -1.53 34.70
N ALA A 148 2.82 -0.66 33.85
CA ALA A 148 1.40 -0.29 33.87
C ALA A 148 0.47 -1.50 33.61
N ARG A 149 0.89 -2.44 32.75
CA ARG A 149 0.17 -3.70 32.50
C ARG A 149 0.17 -4.63 33.72
N VAL A 150 1.27 -4.74 34.46
CA VAL A 150 1.32 -5.51 35.72
C VAL A 150 0.37 -4.90 36.76
N HIS A 151 0.43 -3.58 36.95
CA HIS A 151 -0.41 -2.87 37.93
C HIS A 151 -1.92 -3.01 37.63
N SER A 152 -2.31 -2.83 36.35
CA SER A 152 -3.71 -3.00 35.92
C SER A 152 -4.19 -4.45 36.01
N GLY A 153 -3.30 -5.43 35.81
CA GLY A 153 -3.58 -6.86 36.00
C GLY A 153 -3.98 -7.25 37.44
N HIS A 154 -3.67 -6.42 38.44
CA HIS A 154 -4.08 -6.62 39.84
C HIS A 154 -5.43 -5.97 40.21
N GLY A 155 -6.20 -5.46 39.25
CA GLY A 155 -7.50 -4.82 39.51
C GLY A 155 -8.48 -5.68 40.32
N LEU A 156 -8.71 -6.93 39.90
CA LEU A 156 -9.59 -7.88 40.60
C LEU A 156 -9.12 -8.16 42.04
N PHE A 157 -7.81 -8.30 42.22
CA PHE A 157 -7.22 -8.55 43.53
C PHE A 157 -7.49 -7.39 44.51
N ARG A 158 -7.38 -6.15 44.03
CA ARG A 158 -7.65 -4.93 44.83
C ARG A 158 -9.09 -4.88 45.32
N VAL A 159 -10.05 -5.29 44.48
CA VAL A 159 -11.46 -5.40 44.86
C VAL A 159 -11.67 -6.48 45.93
N ILE A 160 -11.01 -7.64 45.80
CA ILE A 160 -11.07 -8.74 46.78
C ILE A 160 -10.56 -8.28 48.16
N VAL A 161 -9.37 -7.67 48.22
CA VAL A 161 -8.79 -7.19 49.49
C VAL A 161 -9.64 -6.09 50.14
N TRP A 162 -10.26 -5.22 49.35
CA TRP A 162 -11.17 -4.19 49.85
C TRP A 162 -12.50 -4.77 50.37
N ALA A 163 -13.01 -5.83 49.73
CA ALA A 163 -14.29 -6.44 50.10
C ALA A 163 -14.23 -7.27 51.39
N ILE A 164 -13.13 -7.97 51.68
CA ILE A 164 -13.04 -8.86 52.85
C ILE A 164 -13.30 -8.13 54.19
N PRO A 165 -12.63 -7.00 54.53
CA PRO A 165 -12.90 -6.29 55.79
C PRO A 165 -14.33 -5.72 55.89
N ILE A 166 -14.92 -5.31 54.76
CA ILE A 166 -16.28 -4.78 54.71
C ILE A 166 -17.29 -5.91 54.99
N LEU A 167 -17.04 -7.12 54.48
CA LEU A 167 -17.84 -8.30 54.80
C LEU A 167 -17.70 -8.70 56.27
N GLY A 168 -16.49 -8.68 56.84
CA GLY A 168 -16.27 -8.97 58.26
C GLY A 168 -17.03 -8.04 59.19
N PHE A 169 -16.96 -6.72 58.91
CA PHE A 169 -17.74 -5.71 59.61
C PHE A 169 -19.25 -5.95 59.45
N LEU A 170 -19.73 -6.22 58.23
CA LEU A 170 -21.14 -6.54 57.97
C LEU A 170 -21.59 -7.79 58.74
N GLY A 171 -20.75 -8.82 58.83
CA GLY A 171 -20.99 -10.03 59.62
C GLY A 171 -21.14 -9.74 61.11
N THR A 172 -20.29 -8.87 61.65
CA THR A 172 -20.41 -8.41 63.05
C THR A 172 -21.67 -7.57 63.26
N VAL A 173 -22.02 -6.65 62.36
CA VAL A 173 -23.25 -5.84 62.44
C VAL A 173 -24.50 -6.73 62.44
N ILE A 174 -24.64 -7.63 61.46
CA ILE A 174 -25.74 -8.60 61.38
C ILE A 174 -25.80 -9.44 62.67
N GLY A 175 -24.64 -9.91 63.12
CA GLY A 175 -24.51 -10.71 64.33
C GLY A 175 -25.00 -9.99 65.60
N ILE A 176 -24.58 -8.74 65.81
CA ILE A 176 -25.01 -7.90 66.94
C ILE A 176 -26.52 -7.63 66.86
N THR A 177 -27.05 -7.27 65.68
CA THR A 177 -28.49 -7.03 65.51
C THR A 177 -29.31 -8.29 65.82
N MET A 178 -28.86 -9.47 65.41
CA MET A 178 -29.52 -10.73 65.75
C MET A 178 -29.47 -11.04 67.25
N ALA A 179 -28.33 -10.81 67.91
CA ALA A 179 -28.19 -11.03 69.34
C ALA A 179 -29.10 -10.10 70.17
N LEU A 180 -29.16 -8.81 69.81
CA LEU A 180 -30.02 -7.83 70.50
C LEU A 180 -31.52 -8.13 70.32
N ASN A 181 -31.94 -8.62 69.15
CA ASN A 181 -33.33 -9.02 68.91
C ASN A 181 -33.74 -10.31 69.67
N GLY A 182 -32.79 -11.06 70.22
CA GLY A 182 -33.03 -12.28 70.99
C GLY A 182 -33.26 -12.08 72.49
N ILE A 183 -33.19 -10.84 73.00
CA ILE A 183 -33.32 -10.56 74.44
C ILE A 183 -34.79 -10.66 74.87
N ASP A 184 -35.14 -11.69 75.65
CA ASP A 184 -36.40 -11.70 76.40
C ASP A 184 -36.23 -10.96 77.73
N LEU A 185 -36.79 -9.75 77.78
CA LEU A 185 -36.82 -8.87 78.97
C LEU A 185 -37.54 -9.48 80.18
N ARG A 186 -38.20 -10.65 80.03
CA ARG A 186 -38.88 -11.38 81.11
C ARG A 186 -37.96 -12.35 81.86
N ALA A 187 -36.82 -12.73 81.28
CA ALA A 187 -35.81 -13.60 81.90
C ALA A 187 -34.40 -12.99 81.69
N PRO A 188 -34.05 -11.90 82.41
CA PRO A 188 -32.84 -11.13 82.13
C PRO A 188 -31.54 -11.91 82.33
N ASP A 189 -31.47 -12.76 83.36
CA ASP A 189 -30.21 -13.43 83.73
C ASP A 189 -29.79 -14.51 82.73
N GLU A 190 -30.73 -15.35 82.26
CA GLU A 190 -30.43 -16.36 81.22
C GLU A 190 -30.18 -15.70 79.85
N SER A 191 -31.04 -14.77 79.45
CA SER A 191 -30.90 -14.10 78.14
C SER A 191 -29.61 -13.27 78.03
N MET A 192 -29.11 -12.69 79.14
CA MET A 192 -27.87 -11.92 79.13
C MET A 192 -26.62 -12.81 78.93
N PHE A 193 -26.57 -14.01 79.51
CA PHE A 193 -25.45 -14.94 79.29
C PHE A 193 -25.40 -15.47 77.85
N ASP A 194 -26.55 -15.81 77.26
CA ASP A 194 -26.63 -16.25 75.87
C ASP A 194 -26.26 -15.14 74.88
N VAL A 195 -26.66 -13.90 75.15
CA VAL A 195 -26.29 -12.73 74.35
C VAL A 195 -24.79 -12.43 74.43
N LEU A 196 -24.17 -12.53 75.61
CA LEU A 196 -22.72 -12.34 75.78
C LEU A 196 -21.91 -13.41 75.02
N ASN A 197 -22.30 -14.68 75.12
CA ASN A 197 -21.68 -15.76 74.36
C ASN A 197 -21.89 -15.60 72.85
N GLY A 198 -23.11 -15.23 72.44
CA GLY A 198 -23.45 -14.94 71.05
C GLY A 198 -22.60 -13.83 70.47
N LEU A 199 -22.47 -12.68 71.16
CA LEU A 199 -21.65 -11.54 70.77
C LEU A 199 -20.17 -11.92 70.56
N GLY A 200 -19.61 -12.76 71.43
CA GLY A 200 -18.23 -13.24 71.28
C GLY A 200 -17.96 -13.90 69.93
N VAL A 201 -18.88 -14.75 69.47
CA VAL A 201 -18.79 -15.41 68.15
C VAL A 201 -18.98 -14.43 66.98
N LYS A 202 -19.60 -13.25 67.20
CA LYS A 202 -19.77 -12.23 66.14
C LYS A 202 -18.59 -11.29 65.98
N PHE A 203 -17.76 -11.14 67.01
CA PHE A 203 -16.46 -10.47 66.87
C PHE A 203 -15.45 -11.34 66.12
N ASP A 204 -15.57 -12.67 66.21
CA ASP A 204 -14.72 -13.61 65.48
C ASP A 204 -14.80 -13.45 63.96
N THR A 205 -15.94 -13.00 63.39
CA THR A 205 -16.05 -12.74 61.93
C THR A 205 -15.13 -11.59 61.48
N THR A 206 -15.13 -10.46 62.20
CA THR A 206 -14.20 -9.36 61.87
C THR A 206 -12.74 -9.76 62.11
N ALA A 207 -12.47 -10.55 63.16
CA ALA A 207 -11.12 -11.06 63.43
C ALA A 207 -10.62 -11.99 62.30
N LEU A 208 -11.48 -12.87 61.79
CA LEU A 208 -11.20 -13.71 60.62
C LEU A 208 -10.92 -12.84 59.39
N ALA A 209 -11.84 -11.94 59.03
CA ALA A 209 -11.74 -11.09 57.84
C ALA A 209 -10.42 -10.32 57.79
N LEU A 210 -10.04 -9.66 58.88
CA LEU A 210 -8.80 -8.90 58.97
C LEU A 210 -7.56 -9.81 58.87
N SER A 211 -7.62 -11.01 59.47
CA SER A 211 -6.53 -11.99 59.39
C SER A 211 -6.34 -12.54 57.98
N LEU A 212 -7.44 -12.90 57.30
CA LEU A 212 -7.42 -13.36 55.91
C LEU A 212 -6.95 -12.26 54.95
N ALA A 213 -7.42 -11.03 55.13
CA ALA A 213 -6.98 -9.88 54.35
C ALA A 213 -5.47 -9.60 54.54
N MET A 214 -4.96 -9.65 55.77
CA MET A 214 -3.53 -9.46 56.08
C MET A 214 -2.66 -10.51 55.39
N VAL A 215 -3.01 -11.80 55.51
CA VAL A 215 -2.29 -12.89 54.83
C VAL A 215 -2.31 -12.69 53.31
N LEU A 216 -3.47 -12.34 52.76
CA LEU A 216 -3.66 -12.15 51.33
C LEU A 216 -2.83 -10.96 50.78
N MET A 217 -2.77 -9.84 51.52
CA MET A 217 -1.90 -8.70 51.21
C MET A 217 -0.41 -9.06 51.27
N PHE A 218 0.00 -9.86 52.26
CA PHE A 218 1.40 -10.30 52.38
C PHE A 218 1.82 -11.17 51.19
N VAL A 219 1.00 -12.16 50.79
CA VAL A 219 1.29 -12.99 49.60
C VAL A 219 1.32 -12.12 48.33
N HIS A 220 0.42 -11.14 48.21
CA HIS A 220 0.40 -10.24 47.06
C HIS A 220 1.66 -9.40 46.92
N TYR A 221 2.16 -8.84 48.03
CA TYR A 221 3.41 -8.09 48.04
C TYR A 221 4.59 -8.91 47.51
N TYR A 222 4.70 -10.19 47.89
CA TYR A 222 5.74 -11.07 47.34
C TYR A 222 5.55 -11.36 45.85
N VAL A 223 4.31 -11.59 45.38
CA VAL A 223 4.02 -11.81 43.96
C VAL A 223 4.36 -10.57 43.12
N GLU A 224 3.92 -9.39 43.56
CA GLU A 224 4.21 -8.11 42.89
C GLU A 224 5.72 -7.83 42.84
N GLN A 225 6.44 -8.06 43.95
CA GLN A 225 7.90 -7.90 43.99
C GLN A 225 8.63 -8.90 43.06
N MET A 226 8.08 -10.10 42.87
CA MET A 226 8.62 -11.07 41.92
C MET A 226 8.33 -10.71 40.46
N GLU A 227 7.15 -10.16 40.16
CA GLU A 227 6.81 -9.64 38.83
C GLU A 227 7.69 -8.43 38.45
N ASN A 228 7.89 -7.50 39.37
CA ASN A 228 8.78 -6.35 39.14
C ASN A 228 10.23 -6.80 38.86
N ARG A 229 10.76 -7.76 39.64
CA ARG A 229 12.07 -8.37 39.38
C ARG A 229 12.14 -9.10 38.02
N LEU A 230 11.06 -9.75 37.59
CA LEU A 230 10.98 -10.35 36.26
C LEU A 230 11.03 -9.28 35.16
N LEU A 231 10.30 -8.17 35.29
CA LEU A 231 10.33 -7.06 34.33
C LEU A 231 11.73 -6.43 34.22
N GLU A 232 12.42 -6.22 35.34
CA GLU A 232 13.81 -5.75 35.33
C GLU A 232 14.78 -6.73 34.65
N GLU A 233 14.60 -8.04 34.86
CA GLU A 233 15.41 -9.07 34.20
C GLU A 233 15.13 -9.14 32.70
N VAL A 234 13.86 -9.01 32.29
CA VAL A 234 13.45 -8.86 30.89
C VAL A 234 14.11 -7.64 30.27
N ASP A 235 14.08 -6.49 30.95
CA ASP A 235 14.64 -5.23 30.44
C ASP A 235 16.14 -5.34 30.17
N ARG A 236 16.91 -5.75 31.18
CA ARG A 236 18.36 -6.01 31.05
C ARG A 236 18.65 -7.04 29.95
N ARG A 237 17.84 -8.09 29.84
CA ARG A 237 18.04 -9.15 28.84
C ARG A 237 17.78 -8.66 27.43
N VAL A 238 16.67 -7.97 27.18
CA VAL A 238 16.35 -7.37 25.86
C VAL A 238 17.40 -6.34 25.48
N GLN A 239 17.78 -5.44 26.40
CA GLN A 239 18.83 -4.45 26.14
C GLN A 239 20.16 -5.13 25.76
N SER A 240 20.58 -6.17 26.47
CA SER A 240 21.82 -6.91 26.16
C SER A 240 21.78 -7.63 24.81
N GLU A 241 20.62 -8.19 24.45
CA GLU A 241 20.43 -8.90 23.17
C GLU A 241 20.42 -7.96 21.98
N LEU A 242 19.87 -6.76 22.12
CA LEU A 242 19.75 -5.79 21.01
C LEU A 242 21.00 -4.92 20.86
N ALA A 243 21.63 -4.49 21.97
CA ALA A 243 22.86 -3.69 21.94
C ALA A 243 24.03 -4.43 21.26
N GLY A 244 24.05 -5.77 21.32
CA GLY A 244 25.05 -6.59 20.62
C GLY A 244 24.74 -6.89 19.15
N ARG A 245 23.55 -6.51 18.63
CA ARG A 245 23.09 -6.86 17.27
C ARG A 245 23.01 -5.66 16.33
N PHE A 246 22.64 -4.50 16.86
CA PHE A 246 22.58 -3.25 16.10
C PHE A 246 23.64 -2.30 16.64
N ALA A 247 24.53 -1.81 15.77
CA ALA A 247 25.43 -0.72 16.14
C ALA A 247 24.60 0.55 16.43
N ALA A 248 24.38 0.82 17.71
CA ALA A 248 24.02 2.17 18.16
C ALA A 248 25.21 3.10 17.86
N VAL A 249 24.94 4.25 17.25
CA VAL A 249 25.94 5.29 17.10
C VAL A 249 26.35 5.77 18.50
N PRO A 250 27.64 5.68 18.90
CA PRO A 250 28.05 6.07 20.25
C PRO A 250 27.79 7.57 20.48
N GLY A 251 27.10 7.92 21.56
CA GLY A 251 26.90 9.33 21.93
C GLY A 251 28.24 9.99 22.29
N GLY A 252 28.70 10.93 21.46
CA GLY A 252 29.98 11.63 21.65
C GLY A 252 30.54 12.17 20.33
N ALA A 253 31.81 12.61 20.35
CA ALA A 253 32.51 13.06 19.15
C ALA A 253 32.61 11.97 18.06
N ASP A 254 32.83 10.72 18.47
CA ASP A 254 32.84 9.56 17.55
C ASP A 254 31.49 9.36 16.85
N GLY A 255 30.38 9.66 17.53
CA GLY A 255 29.05 9.61 16.95
C GLY A 255 28.81 10.67 15.87
N GLN A 256 29.41 11.86 16.02
CA GLN A 256 29.37 12.89 14.99
C GLN A 256 30.18 12.49 13.75
N ILE A 257 31.32 11.82 13.94
CA ILE A 257 32.15 11.28 12.84
C ILE A 257 31.36 10.20 12.07
N VAL A 258 30.73 9.25 12.79
CA VAL A 258 29.91 8.19 12.18
C VAL A 258 28.68 8.76 11.47
N ALA A 259 28.01 9.76 12.05
CA ALA A 259 26.89 10.44 11.40
C ALA A 259 27.33 11.16 10.10
N MET A 260 28.50 11.80 10.11
CA MET A 260 29.06 12.48 8.92
C MET A 260 29.50 11.49 7.83
N GLN A 261 30.07 10.35 8.20
CA GLN A 261 30.34 9.24 7.26
C GLN A 261 29.06 8.71 6.63
N ARG A 262 28.01 8.47 7.43
CA ARG A 262 26.71 7.99 6.95
C ARG A 262 26.02 9.00 6.03
N MET A 263 26.12 10.29 6.31
CA MET A 263 25.68 11.36 5.41
C MET A 263 26.46 11.36 4.09
N ALA A 264 27.78 11.17 4.12
CA ALA A 264 28.61 11.09 2.92
C ALA A 264 28.25 9.86 2.05
N GLU A 265 28.01 8.69 2.65
CA GLU A 265 27.54 7.49 1.95
C GLU A 265 26.16 7.70 1.31
N MET A 266 25.20 8.28 2.04
CA MET A 266 23.88 8.59 1.47
C MET A 266 23.97 9.62 0.33
N MET A 267 24.86 10.60 0.43
CA MET A 267 25.08 11.59 -0.63
C MET A 267 25.73 10.98 -1.88
N LEU A 268 26.65 10.03 -1.70
CA LEU A 268 27.23 9.21 -2.78
C LEU A 268 26.16 8.37 -3.49
N GLN A 269 25.34 7.63 -2.73
CA GLN A 269 24.25 6.82 -3.29
C GLN A 269 23.19 7.66 -4.00
N ALA A 270 22.83 8.82 -3.44
CA ALA A 270 21.91 9.77 -4.08
C ALA A 270 22.50 10.32 -5.38
N SER A 271 23.79 10.67 -5.41
CA SER A 271 24.49 11.14 -6.60
C SER A 271 24.56 10.07 -7.69
N GLU A 272 24.88 8.82 -7.34
CA GLU A 272 24.89 7.70 -8.28
C GLU A 272 23.49 7.44 -8.86
N THR A 273 22.45 7.46 -8.02
CA THR A 273 21.06 7.30 -8.44
C THR A 273 20.63 8.42 -9.39
N LEU A 274 21.01 9.67 -9.10
CA LEU A 274 20.73 10.81 -9.96
C LEU A 274 21.45 10.68 -11.31
N ALA A 275 22.73 10.29 -11.30
CA ALA A 275 23.53 10.11 -12.52
C ALA A 275 22.98 9.00 -13.42
N ARG A 276 22.59 7.84 -12.85
CA ARG A 276 21.93 6.75 -13.59
C ARG A 276 20.63 7.23 -14.23
N ARG A 277 19.75 7.89 -13.47
CA ARG A 277 18.48 8.41 -13.97
C ARG A 277 18.65 9.51 -15.02
N GLN A 278 19.69 10.33 -14.89
CA GLN A 278 20.04 11.36 -15.88
C GLN A 278 20.57 10.75 -17.18
N ALA A 279 21.35 9.65 -17.10
CA ALA A 279 21.81 8.90 -18.25
C ALA A 279 20.67 8.17 -18.98
N GLU A 280 19.71 7.58 -18.25
CA GLU A 280 18.49 6.98 -18.80
C GLU A 280 17.66 8.02 -19.58
N LEU A 281 17.33 9.15 -18.94
CA LEU A 281 16.59 10.25 -19.58
C LEU A 281 17.32 10.79 -20.82
N TRP A 282 18.64 10.90 -20.77
CA TRP A 282 19.43 11.35 -21.92
C TRP A 282 19.39 10.34 -23.07
N ARG A 283 19.58 9.04 -22.79
CA ARG A 283 19.47 7.97 -23.78
C ARG A 283 18.09 7.95 -24.45
N ASP A 284 17.03 7.99 -23.66
CA ASP A 284 15.65 7.97 -24.16
C ASP A 284 15.36 9.23 -25.01
N SER A 285 15.92 10.39 -24.65
CA SER A 285 15.83 11.62 -25.47
C SER A 285 16.57 11.51 -26.80
N VAL A 286 17.75 10.87 -26.82
CA VAL A 286 18.57 10.67 -28.03
C VAL A 286 17.89 9.66 -28.97
N GLU A 287 17.34 8.58 -28.42
CA GLU A 287 16.60 7.58 -29.19
C GLU A 287 15.30 8.15 -29.79
N SER A 288 14.55 8.92 -29.00
CA SER A 288 13.37 9.65 -29.48
C SER A 288 13.73 10.66 -30.59
N ALA A 289 14.80 11.43 -30.42
CA ALA A 289 15.29 12.36 -31.43
C ALA A 289 15.72 11.62 -32.71
N ALA A 290 16.50 10.54 -32.61
CA ALA A 290 16.92 9.72 -33.75
C ALA A 290 15.71 9.14 -34.51
N GLY A 291 14.69 8.66 -33.78
CA GLY A 291 13.44 8.17 -34.37
C GLY A 291 12.63 9.28 -35.07
N GLN A 292 12.61 10.51 -34.54
CA GLN A 292 12.00 11.66 -35.21
C GLN A 292 12.78 12.07 -36.47
N TRP A 293 14.11 12.14 -36.39
CA TRP A 293 14.99 12.44 -37.54
C TRP A 293 14.83 11.42 -38.67
N SER A 294 14.77 10.12 -38.34
CA SER A 294 14.53 9.05 -39.32
C SER A 294 13.18 9.22 -40.03
N LYS A 295 12.09 9.44 -39.28
CA LYS A 295 10.76 9.71 -39.86
C LYS A 295 10.72 10.98 -40.73
N MET A 296 11.44 12.04 -40.33
CA MET A 296 11.56 13.25 -41.15
C MET A 296 12.35 13.00 -42.43
N ALA A 297 13.42 12.21 -42.38
CA ALA A 297 14.21 11.82 -43.55
C ALA A 297 13.41 10.95 -44.53
N GLU A 298 12.65 9.97 -44.03
CA GLU A 298 11.73 9.15 -44.85
C GLU A 298 10.64 10.00 -45.49
N ALA A 299 10.00 10.89 -44.73
CA ALA A 299 8.97 11.79 -45.25
C ALA A 299 9.53 12.77 -46.29
N ALA A 300 10.76 13.26 -46.12
CA ALA A 300 11.45 14.09 -47.11
C ALA A 300 11.78 13.29 -48.37
N GLY A 301 12.33 12.08 -48.23
CA GLY A 301 12.61 11.16 -49.35
C GLY A 301 11.35 10.82 -50.15
N GLY A 302 10.25 10.50 -49.47
CA GLY A 302 8.95 10.24 -50.10
C GLY A 302 8.41 11.46 -50.88
N ARG A 303 8.57 12.68 -50.35
CA ARG A 303 8.18 13.91 -51.05
C ARG A 303 9.05 14.16 -52.30
N VAL A 304 10.36 13.95 -52.20
CA VAL A 304 11.28 14.08 -53.35
C VAL A 304 10.94 13.05 -54.42
N GLN A 305 10.73 11.78 -54.04
CA GLN A 305 10.35 10.72 -54.98
C GLN A 305 9.01 11.00 -55.66
N ALA A 306 8.01 11.50 -54.92
CA ALA A 306 6.71 11.89 -55.48
C ALA A 306 6.84 13.07 -56.45
N ALA A 307 7.61 14.11 -56.10
CA ALA A 307 7.86 15.26 -56.96
C ALA A 307 8.61 14.87 -58.24
N MET A 308 9.62 14.00 -58.13
CA MET A 308 10.39 13.50 -59.26
C MET A 308 9.54 12.61 -60.19
N SER A 309 8.65 11.78 -59.63
CA SER A 309 7.67 10.98 -60.38
C SER A 309 6.66 11.87 -61.12
N ALA A 310 6.15 12.92 -60.47
CA ALA A 310 5.27 13.91 -61.09
C ALA A 310 5.97 14.67 -62.23
N ALA A 311 7.23 15.09 -62.03
CA ALA A 311 8.03 15.75 -63.05
C ALA A 311 8.28 14.86 -64.27
N THR A 312 8.59 13.57 -64.08
CA THR A 312 8.73 12.61 -65.20
C THR A 312 7.42 12.36 -65.94
N GLY A 313 6.28 12.36 -65.23
CA GLY A 313 4.95 12.27 -65.84
C GLY A 313 4.62 13.50 -66.69
N GLU A 314 4.92 14.70 -66.18
CA GLU A 314 4.71 15.95 -66.91
C GLU A 314 5.64 16.09 -68.12
N LEU A 315 6.92 15.71 -68.01
CA LEU A 315 7.83 15.64 -69.16
C LEU A 315 7.33 14.68 -70.26
N SER A 316 6.78 13.53 -69.87
CA SER A 316 6.19 12.57 -70.81
C SER A 316 4.95 13.16 -71.51
N ARG A 317 4.12 13.91 -70.77
CA ARG A 317 2.97 14.64 -71.32
C ARG A 317 3.40 15.75 -72.28
N GLN A 318 4.44 16.51 -71.95
CA GLN A 318 4.98 17.56 -72.83
C GLN A 318 5.58 16.98 -74.11
N ALA A 319 6.28 15.84 -74.02
CA ALA A 319 6.79 15.13 -75.19
C ALA A 319 5.65 14.67 -76.13
N GLU A 320 4.53 14.17 -75.59
CA GLU A 320 3.35 13.80 -76.37
C GLU A 320 2.66 15.02 -77.02
N VAL A 321 2.59 16.16 -76.33
CA VAL A 321 2.07 17.42 -76.91
C VAL A 321 2.97 17.93 -78.04
N LEU A 322 4.30 17.90 -77.85
CA LEU A 322 5.26 18.26 -78.89
C LEU A 322 5.17 17.30 -80.10
N ARG A 323 5.01 15.99 -79.87
CA ARG A 323 4.81 15.00 -80.94
C ARG A 323 3.57 15.34 -81.78
N ARG A 324 2.44 15.65 -81.15
CA ARG A 324 1.21 16.09 -81.84
C ARG A 324 1.38 17.40 -82.59
N ALA A 325 2.11 18.36 -82.04
CA ALA A 325 2.40 19.62 -82.71
C ALA A 325 3.28 19.42 -83.97
N VAL A 326 4.27 18.52 -83.90
CA VAL A 326 5.11 18.12 -85.05
C VAL A 326 4.30 17.37 -86.10
N GLU A 327 3.40 16.47 -85.71
CA GLU A 327 2.49 15.77 -86.63
C GLU A 327 1.56 16.76 -87.34
N ALA A 328 0.94 17.70 -86.61
CA ALA A 328 0.09 18.74 -87.19
C ALA A 328 0.86 19.67 -88.14
N ALA A 329 2.09 20.06 -87.81
CA ALA A 329 2.95 20.83 -88.71
C ALA A 329 3.30 20.04 -89.99
N GLY A 330 3.49 18.72 -89.87
CA GLY A 330 3.67 17.81 -91.02
C GLY A 330 2.43 17.72 -91.92
N GLU A 331 1.22 17.77 -91.36
CA GLU A 331 -0.01 17.86 -92.17
C GLU A 331 -0.16 19.19 -92.88
N VAL A 332 0.17 20.32 -92.22
CA VAL A 332 0.19 21.65 -92.85
C VAL A 332 1.16 21.70 -94.03
N ALA A 333 2.37 21.14 -93.88
CA ALA A 333 3.34 21.08 -94.98
C ALA A 333 2.84 20.24 -96.18
N ARG A 334 2.08 19.15 -95.94
CA ARG A 334 1.43 18.38 -97.02
C ARG A 334 0.30 19.15 -97.69
N LEU A 335 -0.46 19.94 -96.94
CA LEU A 335 -1.50 20.83 -97.45
C LEU A 335 -0.90 21.93 -98.33
N GLU A 336 0.20 22.56 -97.91
CA GLU A 336 0.95 23.53 -98.72
C GLU A 336 1.45 22.89 -100.02
N ASP A 337 2.08 21.72 -99.95
CA ASP A 337 2.62 21.01 -101.11
C ASP A 337 1.50 20.55 -102.08
N ALA A 338 0.31 20.18 -101.57
CA ALA A 338 -0.87 19.93 -102.39
C ALA A 338 -1.46 21.20 -103.02
N LEU A 339 -1.49 22.32 -102.28
CA LEU A 339 -1.91 23.62 -102.81
C LEU A 339 -0.97 24.11 -103.91
N ASN A 340 0.34 23.95 -103.71
CA ASN A 340 1.37 24.36 -104.67
C ASN A 340 1.32 23.52 -105.94
N ARG A 341 1.08 22.20 -105.84
CA ARG A 341 0.77 21.34 -107.00
C ARG A 341 -0.47 21.82 -107.78
N ASN A 342 -1.55 22.18 -107.08
CA ASN A 342 -2.76 22.69 -107.73
C ASN A 342 -2.51 24.06 -108.40
N LEU A 343 -1.75 24.96 -107.77
CA LEU A 343 -1.35 26.24 -108.37
C LEU A 343 -0.44 26.05 -109.59
N ALA A 344 0.50 25.11 -109.56
CA ALA A 344 1.34 24.76 -110.70
C ALA A 344 0.53 24.15 -111.87
N ALA A 345 -0.45 23.30 -111.57
CA ALA A 345 -1.39 22.78 -112.57
C ALA A 345 -2.25 23.90 -113.18
N LEU A 346 -2.67 24.89 -112.39
CA LEU A 346 -3.36 26.09 -112.88
C LEU A 346 -2.46 26.97 -113.77
N ALA A 347 -1.19 27.11 -113.41
CA ALA A 347 -0.20 27.92 -114.14
C ALA A 347 0.17 27.29 -115.51
N GLY A 348 0.19 25.96 -115.62
CA GLY A 348 0.44 25.25 -116.88
C GLY A 348 -0.63 25.45 -117.96
N ALA A 349 -1.81 25.98 -117.61
CA ALA A 349 -2.98 26.02 -118.49
C ALA A 349 -3.09 27.26 -119.40
N LYS A 350 -2.03 28.09 -119.57
CA LYS A 350 -2.10 29.34 -120.36
C LYS A 350 -1.03 29.52 -121.46
N HIS A 351 -0.85 28.52 -122.31
CA HIS A 351 -0.34 28.71 -123.68
C HIS A 351 -1.36 29.46 -124.58
N PHE A 352 -1.80 30.66 -124.17
CA PHE A 352 -2.80 31.45 -124.90
C PHE A 352 -2.16 32.40 -125.94
N GLN A 353 -0.91 32.82 -125.72
CA GLN A 353 -0.29 33.90 -126.50
C GLN A 353 0.31 33.44 -127.84
N GLN A 354 0.65 32.16 -127.98
CA GLN A 354 1.09 31.55 -129.25
C GLN A 354 -0.08 31.47 -130.26
N THR A 355 -1.31 31.28 -129.78
CA THR A 355 -2.53 31.24 -130.59
C THR A 355 -2.88 32.61 -131.18
N VAL A 356 -2.70 33.68 -130.39
CA VAL A 356 -3.02 35.07 -130.79
C VAL A 356 -2.18 35.57 -131.96
N LEU A 357 -0.90 35.18 -132.05
CA LEU A 357 -0.01 35.58 -133.14
C LEU A 357 -0.42 34.99 -134.51
N SER A 358 -1.01 33.79 -134.54
CA SER A 358 -1.54 33.22 -135.79
C SER A 358 -2.82 33.92 -136.26
N LEU A 359 -3.65 34.37 -135.31
CA LEU A 359 -4.93 35.01 -135.61
C LEU A 359 -4.76 36.44 -136.17
N ALA A 360 -3.74 37.17 -135.70
CA ALA A 360 -3.43 38.52 -136.18
C ALA A 360 -3.05 38.54 -137.68
N ALA A 361 -2.36 37.50 -138.17
CA ALA A 361 -2.02 37.37 -139.59
C ALA A 361 -3.26 37.11 -140.47
N ALA A 362 -4.24 36.36 -139.96
CA ALA A 362 -5.49 36.08 -140.68
C ALA A 362 -6.41 37.30 -140.76
N VAL A 363 -6.49 38.13 -139.70
CA VAL A 363 -7.33 39.34 -139.66
C VAL A 363 -6.89 40.38 -140.69
N ASN A 364 -5.58 40.57 -140.89
CA ASN A 364 -5.08 41.51 -141.91
C ASN A 364 -5.36 41.07 -143.35
N MET A 365 -5.45 39.75 -143.63
CA MET A 365 -5.91 39.28 -144.95
C MET A 365 -7.43 39.41 -145.15
N LEU A 366 -8.23 39.39 -144.08
CA LEU A 366 -9.69 39.53 -144.18
C LEU A 366 -10.14 41.00 -144.30
N SER A 367 -9.51 41.93 -143.58
CA SER A 367 -9.87 43.36 -143.64
C SER A 367 -9.61 44.01 -145.00
N ALA A 368 -8.72 43.43 -145.83
CA ALA A 368 -8.54 43.82 -147.22
C ALA A 368 -9.72 43.44 -148.15
N ARG A 369 -10.72 42.70 -147.65
CA ARG A 369 -11.88 42.19 -148.43
C ARG A 369 -13.26 42.66 -147.97
N LEU A 370 -13.36 43.51 -146.93
CA LEU A 370 -14.64 43.95 -146.35
C LEU A 370 -14.91 45.46 -146.49
N ALA A 371 -14.31 46.09 -147.50
CA ALA A 371 -14.47 47.51 -147.82
C ALA A 371 -15.81 47.86 -148.53
N GLU A 372 -16.89 47.11 -148.32
CA GLU A 372 -18.19 47.29 -149.01
C GLU A 372 -19.42 47.24 -148.07
N SER A 373 -19.65 48.34 -147.33
CA SER A 373 -20.97 48.99 -147.15
C SER A 373 -22.10 48.26 -146.34
N PRO A 374 -23.29 48.85 -146.05
CA PRO A 374 -23.58 49.34 -144.69
C PRO A 374 -24.94 48.93 -144.06
N GLY A 375 -25.16 49.14 -142.74
CA GLY A 375 -26.53 49.17 -142.17
C GLY A 375 -26.76 48.95 -140.65
N THR A 376 -26.98 50.05 -139.91
CA THR A 376 -28.00 50.26 -138.82
C THR A 376 -28.24 49.31 -137.61
N ALA A 377 -28.10 49.91 -136.40
CA ALA A 377 -28.98 49.80 -135.19
C ALA A 377 -28.73 48.65 -134.13
N PRO A 378 -29.39 48.63 -132.93
CA PRO A 378 -28.91 49.29 -131.69
C PRO A 378 -28.91 48.38 -130.40
N PRO A 379 -28.59 48.87 -129.16
CA PRO A 379 -28.10 48.04 -128.03
C PRO A 379 -29.08 47.73 -126.86
N ILE A 380 -28.70 46.81 -125.94
CA ILE A 380 -29.44 46.43 -124.70
C ILE A 380 -28.48 46.33 -123.46
N LYS A 381 -29.03 46.39 -122.23
CA LYS A 381 -28.38 46.82 -120.97
C LYS A 381 -28.89 46.06 -119.71
N LEU A 382 -28.09 46.04 -118.61
CA LEU A 382 -28.44 45.70 -117.20
C LEU A 382 -28.74 44.19 -116.90
N GLU A 383 -28.75 43.64 -115.66
CA GLU A 383 -28.84 44.18 -114.27
C GLU A 383 -28.36 43.16 -113.18
N PRO A 384 -28.03 43.54 -111.92
CA PRO A 384 -27.76 42.64 -110.77
C PRO A 384 -28.78 42.77 -109.60
N PRO A 385 -28.97 41.75 -108.72
CA PRO A 385 -28.67 41.88 -107.27
C PRO A 385 -28.30 40.50 -106.60
N ARG A 386 -28.27 40.20 -105.28
CA ARG A 386 -28.49 40.88 -103.97
C ARG A 386 -27.70 40.17 -102.82
N ARG A 387 -27.92 40.56 -101.54
CA ARG A 387 -27.47 39.89 -100.28
C ARG A 387 -28.63 39.14 -99.58
N ALA A 388 -28.29 38.24 -98.63
CA ALA A 388 -29.12 37.88 -97.46
C ALA A 388 -28.25 37.68 -96.20
N THR A 389 -28.86 37.74 -95.01
CA THR A 389 -28.22 37.84 -93.67
C THR A 389 -28.91 36.94 -92.63
N HIS A 390 -28.36 36.91 -91.40
CA HIS A 390 -28.89 36.39 -90.12
C HIS A 390 -28.67 34.88 -89.81
N ALA A 391 -28.67 34.44 -88.54
CA ALA A 391 -28.27 35.06 -87.24
C ALA A 391 -28.48 34.03 -86.10
N ALA A 392 -27.95 34.34 -84.92
CA ALA A 392 -28.20 33.73 -83.59
C ALA A 392 -27.56 32.36 -83.34
#